data_AF-A0A024TNN6-F1
#
_entry.id   AF-A0A024TNN6-F1
#
_cell.length_a   1.000
_cell.length_b   1.000
_cell.length_c   1.000
_cell.angle_alpha   90.00
_cell.angle_beta   90.00
_cell.angle_gamma   90.00
#
_symmetry.space_group_name_H-M   'P 1'
#
loop_
_entity.id
_entity.type
_entity.pdbx_description
1 polymer ?
#
loop_
_entity_poly.entity_id
_entity_poly.type
_entity_poly.pdbx_seq_one_letter_code
_entity_poly.pdbx_strand_id
1 'polypeptide(L)'
;MLDALRAVWAEIGLDVADQEAELDRQLHEFYQYKLMDANNTKGQYLDDIASMQEDMATFVRQLGEPFEAPTKGPPPGTLKEQEAHVRRDYDVLKKAVDDRTTVLSAVLKELSSIQALMGEAPEAPPQPLDLTTTVLDKCKEALRMKKMEQAQRRQAILHVATEYRSLVDQLKLVDLTDFDRSIITNVEALGQSLNLIELMSARIADLTRLRAEREAAKTSAMAQIRVLWDRLKVSPNERDEFLDACQGISADNLRQAEDELARLQQLKRARLGDLLLDVRGHIRELWSVLEVNDLAAATMFPAMQVATTDATDELLVIHEDELKRLDAQATARKALLKYIEKREEIIDDRSQYEASLKGPTRLIGRQTRDTGRLLREEKLQAKIKHDLPKLTKLLLDKLPAWEGEFASPFLVRGERYLDTIARVDAEYSKQKELDRLEKDRLKREKKAVATDDKLGVSTPKPKWLASKGGPPALTKRMSCPNQLSAAEPPPSPLVVHNAVALARDSSKTKLVGPET
;
A
#
# COMPACT_ATOMS: atom_id res chain seq x y z
N MET A 1 -12.05 50.47 -110.25
CA MET A 1 -11.07 49.35 -110.20
C MET A 1 -11.25 48.44 -111.39
N LEU A 2 -12.45 47.88 -111.60
CA LEU A 2 -12.77 47.03 -112.75
C LEU A 2 -12.57 47.73 -114.11
N ASP A 3 -13.03 48.99 -114.26
CA ASP A 3 -12.83 49.76 -115.49
C ASP A 3 -11.35 50.10 -115.77
N ALA A 4 -10.56 50.29 -114.71
CA ALA A 4 -9.12 50.52 -114.82
C ALA A 4 -8.36 49.25 -115.22
N LEU A 5 -8.79 48.09 -114.72
CA LEU A 5 -8.26 46.78 -115.09
C LEU A 5 -8.56 46.46 -116.56
N ARG A 6 -9.79 46.74 -117.01
CA ARG A 6 -10.22 46.59 -118.41
C ARG A 6 -9.44 47.51 -119.35
N ALA A 7 -9.19 48.76 -118.97
CA ALA A 7 -8.36 49.68 -119.74
C ALA A 7 -6.93 49.16 -119.93
N VAL A 8 -6.31 48.66 -118.86
CA VAL A 8 -4.96 48.05 -118.91
C VAL A 8 -4.94 46.77 -119.75
N TRP A 9 -5.95 45.90 -119.64
CA TRP A 9 -6.04 44.70 -120.48
C TRP A 9 -6.25 45.02 -121.97
N ALA A 10 -6.99 46.08 -122.29
CA ALA A 10 -7.12 46.57 -123.66
C ALA A 10 -5.80 47.11 -124.22
N GLU A 11 -4.96 47.76 -123.39
CA GLU A 11 -3.61 48.21 -123.78
C GLU A 11 -2.64 47.04 -124.04
N ILE A 12 -2.81 45.92 -123.33
CA ILE A 12 -1.99 44.69 -123.47
C ILE A 12 -2.48 43.81 -124.63
N GLY A 13 -3.63 44.14 -125.23
CA GLY A 13 -4.16 43.49 -126.44
C GLY A 13 -5.09 42.31 -126.19
N LEU A 14 -5.68 42.18 -124.99
CA LEU A 14 -6.76 41.20 -124.75
C LEU A 14 -8.06 41.71 -125.36
N ASP A 15 -8.74 40.86 -126.13
CA ASP A 15 -10.08 41.18 -126.65
C ASP A 15 -11.14 41.16 -125.53
N VAL A 16 -12.34 41.66 -125.83
CA VAL A 16 -13.41 41.76 -124.83
C VAL A 16 -13.85 40.39 -124.30
N ALA A 17 -13.80 39.34 -125.13
CA ALA A 17 -14.17 37.99 -124.73
C ALA A 17 -13.12 37.38 -123.78
N ASP A 18 -11.84 37.60 -124.05
CA ASP A 18 -10.71 37.18 -123.22
C ASP A 18 -10.68 37.95 -121.88
N GLN A 19 -11.05 39.24 -121.88
CA GLN A 19 -11.20 40.04 -120.66
C GLN A 19 -12.34 39.53 -119.76
N GLU A 20 -13.47 39.16 -120.36
CA GLU A 20 -14.59 38.56 -119.63
C GLU A 20 -14.23 37.17 -119.08
N ALA A 21 -13.55 36.34 -119.87
CA ALA A 21 -13.08 35.02 -119.45
C ALA A 21 -12.05 35.10 -118.30
N GLU A 22 -11.11 36.05 -118.35
CA GLU A 22 -10.12 36.26 -117.30
C GLU A 22 -10.75 36.80 -116.01
N LEU A 23 -11.74 37.69 -116.11
CA LEU A 23 -12.50 38.17 -114.97
C LEU A 23 -13.30 37.03 -114.31
N ASP A 24 -13.97 36.20 -115.12
CA ASP A 24 -14.70 35.03 -114.63
C ASP A 24 -13.77 34.00 -113.98
N ARG A 25 -12.56 33.79 -114.52
CA ARG A 25 -11.53 32.93 -113.93
C ARG A 25 -11.10 33.45 -112.56
N GLN A 26 -10.74 34.73 -112.44
CA GLN A 26 -10.32 35.33 -111.17
C GLN A 26 -11.45 35.34 -110.13
N LEU A 27 -12.68 35.61 -110.58
CA LEU A 27 -13.85 35.56 -109.71
C LEU A 27 -14.13 34.13 -109.23
N HIS A 28 -13.98 33.13 -110.10
CA HIS A 28 -14.11 31.72 -109.75
C HIS A 28 -13.05 31.27 -108.74
N GLU A 29 -11.78 31.62 -108.96
CA GLU A 29 -10.67 31.33 -108.02
C GLU A 29 -10.89 32.00 -106.65
N PHE A 30 -11.35 33.25 -106.64
CA PHE A 30 -11.69 33.95 -105.40
C PHE A 30 -12.84 33.26 -104.66
N TYR A 31 -13.92 32.88 -105.34
CA TYR A 31 -15.03 32.16 -104.70
C TYR A 31 -14.64 30.76 -104.25
N GLN A 32 -13.80 30.03 -105.01
CA GLN A 32 -13.23 28.75 -104.58
C GLN A 32 -12.43 28.90 -103.29
N TYR A 33 -11.55 29.91 -103.22
CA TYR A 33 -10.79 30.21 -102.02
C TYR A 33 -11.71 30.55 -100.83
N LYS A 34 -12.72 31.42 -101.02
CA LYS A 34 -13.67 31.77 -99.97
C LYS A 34 -14.52 30.59 -99.51
N LEU A 35 -14.90 29.70 -100.41
CA LEU A 35 -15.62 28.47 -100.09
C LEU A 35 -14.73 27.48 -99.34
N MET A 36 -13.46 27.35 -99.73
CA MET A 36 -12.46 26.55 -99.02
C MET A 36 -12.23 27.08 -97.60
N ASP A 37 -12.01 28.38 -97.44
CA ASP A 37 -11.83 29.06 -96.15
C ASP A 37 -13.05 28.87 -95.22
N ALA A 38 -14.26 29.02 -95.77
CA ALA A 38 -15.51 28.78 -95.03
C ALA A 38 -15.69 27.29 -94.66
N ASN A 39 -15.34 26.36 -95.54
CA ASN A 39 -15.38 24.92 -95.25
C ASN A 39 -14.34 24.50 -94.21
N ASN A 40 -13.14 25.09 -94.24
CA ASN A 40 -12.13 24.86 -93.21
C ASN A 40 -12.60 25.37 -91.85
N THR A 41 -13.17 26.58 -91.80
CA THR A 41 -13.77 27.13 -90.58
C THR A 41 -14.90 26.25 -90.06
N LYS A 42 -15.74 25.74 -90.96
CA LYS A 42 -16.80 24.76 -90.63
C LYS A 42 -16.23 23.47 -90.04
N GLY A 43 -15.16 22.93 -90.64
CA GLY A 43 -14.45 21.75 -90.15
C GLY A 43 -13.93 21.95 -88.74
N GLN A 44 -13.28 23.10 -88.49
CA GLN A 44 -12.76 23.45 -87.17
C GLN A 44 -13.84 23.50 -86.08
N TYR A 45 -15.02 24.06 -86.37
CA TYR A 45 -16.15 24.00 -85.44
C TYR A 45 -16.60 22.57 -85.13
N LEU A 46 -16.63 21.69 -86.13
CA LEU A 46 -17.03 20.29 -85.94
C LEU A 46 -16.00 19.52 -85.11
N ASP A 47 -14.71 19.75 -85.37
CA ASP A 47 -13.61 19.12 -84.64
C ASP A 47 -13.57 19.60 -83.17
N ASP A 48 -13.71 20.89 -82.92
CA ASP A 48 -13.77 21.47 -81.56
C ASP A 48 -14.96 20.89 -80.77
N ILE A 49 -16.14 20.79 -81.39
CA ILE A 49 -17.33 20.20 -80.76
C ILE A 49 -17.08 18.72 -80.42
N ALA A 50 -16.53 17.95 -81.36
CA ALA A 50 -16.26 16.52 -81.15
C ALA A 50 -15.23 16.30 -80.04
N SER A 51 -14.14 17.05 -80.04
CA SER A 51 -13.10 16.98 -79.00
C SER A 51 -13.65 17.33 -77.62
N MET A 52 -14.43 18.41 -77.49
CA MET A 52 -15.03 18.79 -76.20
C MET A 52 -16.01 17.73 -75.71
N GLN A 53 -16.80 17.12 -76.61
CA GLN A 53 -17.73 16.03 -76.24
C GLN A 53 -17.01 14.77 -75.74
N GLU A 54 -15.87 14.41 -76.34
CA GLU A 54 -15.03 13.29 -75.88
C GLU A 54 -14.44 13.56 -74.49
N ASP A 55 -13.91 14.76 -74.26
CA ASP A 55 -13.40 15.19 -72.95
C ASP A 55 -14.51 15.20 -71.90
N MET A 56 -15.69 15.72 -72.22
CA MET A 56 -16.86 15.72 -71.33
C MET A 56 -17.27 14.30 -70.93
N ALA A 57 -17.27 13.34 -71.87
CA ALA A 57 -17.56 11.93 -71.55
C ALA A 57 -16.52 11.34 -70.58
N THR A 58 -15.26 11.75 -70.70
CA THR A 58 -14.20 11.39 -69.75
C THR A 58 -14.40 12.05 -68.38
N PHE A 59 -14.73 13.34 -68.34
CA PHE A 59 -15.00 14.07 -67.10
C PHE A 59 -16.21 13.49 -66.35
N VAL A 60 -17.31 13.19 -67.04
CA VAL A 60 -18.49 12.55 -66.44
C VAL A 60 -18.13 11.20 -65.82
N ARG A 61 -17.34 10.37 -66.51
CA ARG A 61 -16.87 9.08 -66.00
C ARG A 61 -15.96 9.23 -64.76
N GLN A 62 -15.14 10.28 -64.69
CA GLN A 62 -14.28 10.54 -63.53
C GLN A 62 -15.06 11.12 -62.34
N LEU A 63 -16.00 12.03 -62.60
CA LEU A 63 -16.77 12.73 -61.56
C LEU A 63 -17.92 11.88 -60.99
N GLY A 64 -18.54 11.02 -61.80
CA GLY A 64 -19.76 10.30 -61.44
C GLY A 64 -20.90 11.23 -61.03
N GLU A 65 -21.85 10.70 -60.23
CA GLU A 65 -23.02 11.45 -59.74
C GLU A 65 -22.66 12.81 -59.10
N PRO A 66 -23.42 13.89 -59.38
CA PRO A 66 -24.65 13.98 -60.19
C PRO A 66 -24.41 14.35 -61.66
N PHE A 67 -23.18 14.19 -62.17
CA PHE A 67 -22.86 14.55 -63.54
C PHE A 67 -23.27 13.42 -64.48
N GLU A 68 -24.11 13.74 -65.46
CA GLU A 68 -24.58 12.82 -66.48
C GLU A 68 -24.04 13.22 -67.86
N ALA A 69 -23.83 12.23 -68.74
CA ALA A 69 -23.49 12.50 -70.12
C ALA A 69 -24.70 13.15 -70.82
N PRO A 70 -24.51 14.18 -71.68
CA PRO A 70 -25.60 14.77 -72.43
C PRO A 70 -26.36 13.71 -73.24
N THR A 71 -27.63 13.47 -72.91
CA THR A 71 -28.46 12.44 -73.56
C THR A 71 -28.96 12.85 -74.95
N LYS A 72 -28.87 14.15 -75.26
CA LYS A 72 -29.19 14.72 -76.56
C LYS A 72 -27.99 15.56 -77.01
N GLY A 73 -27.69 15.53 -78.31
CA GLY A 73 -26.69 16.41 -78.90
C GLY A 73 -27.03 17.90 -78.69
N PRO A 74 -26.11 18.81 -79.04
CA PRO A 74 -26.34 20.23 -78.88
C PRO A 74 -27.64 20.66 -79.56
N PRO A 75 -28.37 21.64 -79.00
CA PRO A 75 -29.65 22.08 -79.54
C PRO A 75 -29.49 22.52 -81.00
N PRO A 76 -30.49 22.27 -81.85
CA PRO A 76 -30.43 22.65 -83.27
C PRO A 76 -30.24 24.18 -83.39
N GLY A 77 -29.21 24.58 -84.13
CA GLY A 77 -28.80 25.97 -84.29
C GLY A 77 -27.60 26.09 -85.22
N THR A 78 -27.02 27.29 -85.33
CA THR A 78 -25.77 27.49 -86.08
C THR A 78 -24.60 26.75 -85.41
N LEU A 79 -23.57 26.36 -86.16
CA LEU A 79 -22.39 25.68 -85.58
C LEU A 79 -21.74 26.50 -84.45
N LYS A 80 -21.75 27.84 -84.58
CA LYS A 80 -21.25 28.75 -83.56
C LYS A 80 -22.08 28.72 -82.27
N GLU A 81 -23.41 28.61 -82.38
CA GLU A 81 -24.29 28.47 -81.21
C GLU A 81 -24.15 27.10 -80.55
N GLN A 82 -24.01 26.04 -81.36
CA GLN A 82 -23.77 24.67 -80.88
C GLN A 82 -22.42 24.57 -80.14
N GLU A 83 -21.36 25.12 -80.72
CA GLU A 83 -20.03 25.19 -80.11
C GLU A 83 -20.08 25.95 -78.79
N ALA A 84 -20.69 27.14 -78.75
CA ALA A 84 -20.82 27.92 -77.53
C ALA A 84 -21.63 27.19 -76.44
N HIS A 85 -22.61 26.36 -76.81
CA HIS A 85 -23.35 25.54 -75.86
C HIS A 85 -22.47 24.44 -75.26
N VAL A 86 -21.82 23.65 -76.11
CA VAL A 86 -20.90 22.57 -75.68
C VAL A 86 -19.76 23.14 -74.83
N ARG A 87 -19.20 24.30 -75.19
CA ARG A 87 -18.14 24.96 -74.43
C ARG A 87 -18.57 25.34 -73.02
N ARG A 88 -19.81 25.82 -72.82
CA ARG A 88 -20.30 26.13 -71.46
C ARG A 88 -20.39 24.88 -70.58
N ASP A 89 -20.92 23.78 -71.12
CA ASP A 89 -21.05 22.53 -70.37
C ASP A 89 -19.67 21.91 -70.08
N TYR A 90 -18.76 21.98 -71.07
CA TYR A 90 -17.35 21.64 -70.92
C TYR A 90 -16.71 22.42 -69.77
N ASP A 91 -16.85 23.75 -69.73
CA ASP A 91 -16.24 24.60 -68.71
C ASP A 91 -16.74 24.25 -67.29
N VAL A 92 -18.03 23.90 -67.15
CA VAL A 92 -18.61 23.46 -65.86
C VAL A 92 -18.00 22.13 -65.40
N LEU A 93 -17.93 21.13 -66.27
CA LEU A 93 -17.34 19.83 -65.96
C LEU A 93 -15.84 19.93 -65.70
N LYS A 94 -15.13 20.71 -66.52
CA LYS A 94 -13.70 20.97 -66.39
C LYS A 94 -13.39 21.61 -65.04
N LYS A 95 -14.15 22.64 -64.66
CA LYS A 95 -14.03 23.27 -63.33
C LYS A 95 -14.28 22.27 -62.20
N ALA A 96 -15.30 21.42 -62.30
CA ALA A 96 -15.57 20.40 -61.28
C ALA A 96 -14.45 19.35 -61.16
N VAL A 97 -13.86 18.92 -62.29
CA VAL A 97 -12.68 18.03 -62.30
C VAL A 97 -11.49 18.72 -61.65
N ASP A 98 -11.20 19.96 -62.01
CA ASP A 98 -10.07 20.72 -61.47
C ASP A 98 -10.23 20.96 -59.96
N ASP A 99 -11.42 21.35 -59.50
CA ASP A 99 -11.74 21.54 -58.09
C ASP A 99 -11.56 20.24 -57.30
N ARG A 100 -12.16 19.11 -57.75
CA ARG A 100 -12.05 17.82 -57.04
C ARG A 100 -10.64 17.25 -57.07
N THR A 101 -9.91 17.41 -58.18
CA THR A 101 -8.50 17.01 -58.29
C THR A 101 -7.64 17.79 -57.30
N THR A 102 -7.90 19.10 -57.16
CA THR A 102 -7.21 19.94 -56.18
C THR A 102 -7.48 19.48 -54.75
N VAL A 103 -8.73 19.18 -54.40
CA VAL A 103 -9.06 18.67 -53.06
C VAL A 103 -8.44 17.28 -52.81
N LEU A 104 -8.58 16.34 -53.76
CA LEU A 104 -8.06 14.98 -53.61
C LEU A 104 -6.54 14.98 -53.47
N SER A 105 -5.83 15.76 -54.31
CA SER A 105 -4.37 15.88 -54.22
C SER A 105 -3.92 16.49 -52.89
N ALA A 106 -4.63 17.48 -52.35
CA ALA A 106 -4.36 18.03 -51.03
C ALA A 106 -4.55 16.98 -49.92
N VAL A 107 -5.65 16.22 -49.94
CA VAL A 107 -5.95 15.16 -48.96
C VAL A 107 -4.91 14.05 -49.02
N LEU A 108 -4.55 13.57 -50.21
CA LEU A 108 -3.53 12.53 -50.39
C LEU A 108 -2.14 12.99 -49.96
N LYS A 109 -1.80 14.26 -50.23
CA LYS A 109 -0.55 14.86 -49.77
C LYS A 109 -0.49 14.92 -48.24
N GLU A 110 -1.54 15.39 -47.58
CA GLU A 110 -1.61 15.38 -46.12
C GLU A 110 -1.53 13.97 -45.53
N LEU A 111 -2.28 13.01 -46.09
CA LEU A 111 -2.23 11.59 -45.69
C LEU A 111 -0.80 11.04 -45.77
N SER A 112 -0.13 11.22 -46.92
CA SER A 112 1.24 10.75 -47.14
C SER A 112 2.23 11.39 -46.17
N SER A 113 2.04 12.67 -45.83
CA SER A 113 2.88 13.36 -44.85
C SER A 113 2.71 12.79 -43.44
N ILE A 114 1.48 12.45 -43.04
CA ILE A 114 1.21 11.84 -41.74
C ILE A 114 1.78 10.41 -41.69
N GLN A 115 1.56 9.62 -42.75
CA GLN A 115 2.11 8.26 -42.87
C GLN A 115 3.64 8.27 -42.77
N ALA A 116 4.32 9.19 -43.45
CA ALA A 116 5.77 9.32 -43.38
C ALA A 116 6.27 9.64 -41.94
N LEU A 117 5.60 10.55 -41.22
CA LEU A 117 5.94 10.85 -39.82
C LEU A 117 5.73 9.63 -38.89
N MET A 118 4.74 8.80 -39.21
CA MET A 118 4.43 7.57 -38.51
C MET A 118 5.29 6.36 -38.94
N GLY A 119 6.21 6.55 -39.89
CA GLY A 119 7.07 5.49 -40.42
C GLY A 119 6.35 4.48 -41.33
N GLU A 120 5.19 4.85 -41.87
CA GLU A 120 4.37 4.03 -42.76
C GLU A 120 4.66 4.40 -44.23
N ALA A 121 4.65 3.40 -45.13
CA ALA A 121 4.79 3.64 -46.55
C ALA A 121 3.50 4.28 -47.13
N PRO A 122 3.61 5.34 -47.96
CA PRO A 122 2.44 5.89 -48.62
C PRO A 122 1.88 4.90 -49.63
N GLU A 123 0.56 4.69 -49.60
CA GLU A 123 -0.13 3.94 -50.65
C GLU A 123 -0.25 4.79 -51.92
N ALA A 124 0.14 4.22 -53.06
CA ALA A 124 -0.01 4.88 -54.34
C ALA A 124 -1.49 4.94 -54.73
N PRO A 125 -2.01 6.10 -55.18
CA PRO A 125 -3.39 6.18 -55.64
C PRO A 125 -3.59 5.30 -56.88
N PRO A 126 -4.70 4.55 -56.97
CA PRO A 126 -5.02 3.75 -58.15
C PRO A 126 -5.18 4.66 -59.38
N GLN A 127 -4.71 4.16 -60.54
CA GLN A 127 -4.92 4.80 -61.84
C GLN A 127 -5.92 3.98 -62.66
N PRO A 128 -6.93 4.60 -63.32
CA PRO A 128 -7.20 6.04 -63.42
C PRO A 128 -7.76 6.67 -62.14
N LEU A 129 -7.56 7.99 -61.98
CA LEU A 129 -7.99 8.75 -60.81
C LEU A 129 -9.53 8.81 -60.73
N ASP A 130 -10.10 8.25 -59.67
CA ASP A 130 -11.53 8.31 -59.36
C ASP A 130 -11.83 9.61 -58.59
N LEU A 131 -12.62 10.51 -59.20
CA LEU A 131 -13.02 11.80 -58.63
C LEU A 131 -14.46 11.79 -58.11
N THR A 132 -15.05 10.60 -57.90
CA THR A 132 -16.39 10.49 -57.32
C THR A 132 -16.42 11.05 -55.90
N THR A 133 -17.58 11.59 -55.51
CA THR A 133 -17.81 12.08 -54.14
C THR A 133 -17.55 10.99 -53.10
N THR A 134 -17.94 9.75 -53.42
CA THR A 134 -17.75 8.60 -52.52
C THR A 134 -16.28 8.31 -52.23
N VAL A 135 -15.39 8.35 -53.23
CA VAL A 135 -13.95 8.15 -53.02
C VAL A 135 -13.35 9.33 -52.28
N LEU A 136 -13.73 10.56 -52.65
CA LEU A 136 -13.26 11.76 -51.96
C LEU A 136 -13.62 11.73 -50.46
N ASP A 137 -14.85 11.34 -50.12
CA ASP A 137 -15.32 11.26 -48.75
C ASP A 137 -14.62 10.13 -47.98
N LYS A 138 -14.38 8.98 -48.61
CA LYS A 138 -13.55 7.90 -48.04
C LYS A 138 -12.12 8.38 -47.75
N CYS A 139 -11.49 9.13 -48.65
CA CYS A 139 -10.15 9.68 -48.44
C CYS A 139 -10.13 10.71 -47.31
N LYS A 140 -11.13 11.60 -47.23
CA LYS A 140 -11.27 12.55 -46.11
C LYS A 140 -11.46 11.85 -44.78
N GLU A 141 -12.25 10.78 -44.75
CA GLU A 141 -12.46 9.98 -43.54
C GLU A 141 -11.19 9.23 -43.13
N ALA A 142 -10.45 8.66 -44.09
CA ALA A 142 -9.15 8.06 -43.84
C ALA A 142 -8.16 9.08 -43.25
N LEU A 143 -8.13 10.30 -43.79
CA LEU A 143 -7.32 11.41 -43.25
C LEU A 143 -7.73 11.76 -41.82
N ARG A 144 -9.03 11.84 -41.53
CA ARG A 144 -9.55 12.10 -40.19
C ARG A 144 -9.10 11.02 -39.20
N MET A 145 -9.25 9.76 -39.57
CA MET A 145 -8.83 8.63 -38.75
C MET A 145 -7.33 8.61 -38.51
N LYS A 146 -6.52 8.85 -39.56
CA LYS A 146 -5.05 8.93 -39.44
C LYS A 146 -4.58 10.12 -38.60
N LYS A 147 -5.24 11.28 -38.67
CA LYS A 147 -4.98 12.42 -37.77
C LYS A 147 -5.27 12.08 -36.31
N MET A 148 -6.36 11.35 -36.05
CA MET A 148 -6.72 10.92 -34.70
C MET A 148 -5.69 9.92 -34.15
N GLU A 149 -5.30 8.94 -34.95
CA GLU A 149 -4.25 7.97 -34.61
C GLU A 149 -2.91 8.66 -34.33
N GLN A 150 -2.49 9.60 -35.19
CA GLN A 150 -1.27 10.38 -35.01
C GLN A 150 -1.28 11.14 -33.68
N ALA A 151 -2.39 11.80 -33.35
CA ALA A 151 -2.53 12.53 -32.09
C ALA A 151 -2.42 11.61 -30.87
N GLN A 152 -3.09 10.46 -30.90
CA GLN A 152 -3.02 9.45 -29.85
C GLN A 152 -1.60 8.90 -29.68
N ARG A 153 -0.93 8.58 -30.80
CA ARG A 153 0.42 8.05 -30.81
C ARG A 153 1.45 9.06 -30.29
N ARG A 154 1.35 10.32 -30.72
CA ARG A 154 2.15 11.44 -30.19
C ARG A 154 1.99 11.57 -28.68
N GLN A 155 0.75 11.51 -28.18
CA GLN A 155 0.48 11.59 -26.74
C GLN A 155 1.11 10.43 -25.98
N ALA A 156 1.03 9.20 -26.52
CA ALA A 156 1.66 8.02 -25.92
C ALA A 156 3.19 8.17 -25.85
N ILE A 157 3.83 8.62 -26.93
CA ILE A 157 5.29 8.86 -26.97
C ILE A 157 5.72 9.88 -25.93
N LEU A 158 4.99 11.00 -25.80
CA LEU A 158 5.28 12.02 -24.80
C LEU A 158 5.13 11.47 -23.39
N HIS A 159 4.10 10.67 -23.13
CA HIS A 159 3.90 10.03 -21.84
C HIS A 159 5.05 9.07 -21.48
N VAL A 160 5.40 8.16 -22.39
CA VAL A 160 6.53 7.23 -22.22
C VAL A 160 7.84 7.99 -22.01
N ALA A 161 8.08 9.10 -22.74
CA ALA A 161 9.26 9.95 -22.53
C ALA A 161 9.30 10.57 -21.13
N THR A 162 8.15 11.00 -20.59
CA THR A 162 8.08 11.53 -19.22
C THR A 162 8.38 10.47 -18.16
N GLU A 163 7.87 9.25 -18.33
CA GLU A 163 8.16 8.13 -17.43
C GLU A 163 9.65 7.76 -17.48
N TYR A 164 10.23 7.68 -18.68
CA TYR A 164 11.65 7.42 -18.87
C TYR A 164 12.52 8.48 -18.17
N ARG A 165 12.21 9.78 -18.36
CA ARG A 165 12.93 10.87 -17.68
C ARG A 165 12.85 10.76 -16.17
N SER A 166 11.66 10.47 -15.63
CA SER A 166 11.47 10.27 -14.19
C SER A 166 12.31 9.12 -13.64
N LEU A 167 12.39 7.99 -14.36
CA LEU A 167 13.22 6.85 -13.95
C LEU A 167 14.72 7.19 -13.98
N VAL A 168 15.19 7.87 -15.03
CA VAL A 168 16.57 8.34 -15.15
C VAL A 168 16.93 9.27 -13.99
N ASP A 169 16.05 10.22 -13.65
CA ASP A 169 16.26 11.18 -12.56
C ASP A 169 16.26 10.52 -11.17
N GLN A 170 15.41 9.52 -10.95
CA GLN A 170 15.35 8.74 -9.69
C GLN A 170 16.61 7.88 -9.52
N LEU A 171 17.05 7.23 -10.61
CA LEU A 171 18.23 6.36 -10.61
C LEU A 171 19.55 7.13 -10.69
N LYS A 172 19.49 8.44 -10.96
CA LYS A 172 20.64 9.35 -11.14
C LYS A 172 21.63 8.82 -12.16
N LEU A 173 21.13 8.36 -13.31
CA LEU A 173 21.99 7.84 -14.37
C LEU A 173 22.73 8.99 -15.07
N VAL A 174 24.05 8.84 -15.22
CA VAL A 174 24.91 9.83 -15.86
C VAL A 174 25.37 9.37 -17.25
N ASP A 175 25.61 8.06 -17.40
CA ASP A 175 26.08 7.45 -18.64
C ASP A 175 24.90 7.12 -19.56
N LEU A 176 24.38 8.15 -20.24
CA LEU A 176 23.28 8.03 -21.18
C LEU A 176 23.78 7.99 -22.63
N THR A 177 23.18 7.13 -23.46
CA THR A 177 23.44 7.10 -24.90
C THR A 177 22.83 8.33 -25.59
N ASP A 178 23.24 8.62 -26.84
CA ASP A 178 22.66 9.73 -27.60
C ASP A 178 21.16 9.56 -27.85
N PHE A 179 20.70 8.32 -27.96
CA PHE A 179 19.27 7.99 -28.04
C PHE A 179 18.54 8.35 -26.74
N ASP A 180 19.10 7.98 -25.58
CA ASP A 180 18.53 8.30 -24.27
C ASP A 180 18.46 9.81 -24.04
N ARG A 181 19.52 10.53 -24.42
CA ARG A 181 19.55 12.01 -24.39
C ARG A 181 18.44 12.59 -25.26
N SER A 182 18.25 12.05 -26.46
CA SER A 182 17.21 12.51 -27.38
C SER A 182 15.80 12.30 -26.81
N ILE A 183 15.52 11.17 -26.15
CA ILE A 183 14.25 10.94 -25.43
C ILE A 183 14.04 12.03 -24.37
N ILE A 184 15.09 12.37 -23.61
CA ILE A 184 15.00 13.33 -22.52
C ILE A 184 14.85 14.78 -23.03
N THR A 185 15.56 15.17 -24.08
CA THR A 185 15.60 16.58 -24.54
C THR A 185 14.53 16.89 -25.57
N ASN A 186 14.32 16.02 -26.56
CA ASN A 186 13.38 16.26 -27.66
C ASN A 186 12.96 14.95 -28.33
N VAL A 187 12.06 14.20 -27.69
CA VAL A 187 11.57 12.91 -28.20
C VAL A 187 10.85 13.06 -29.56
N GLU A 188 10.25 14.22 -29.84
CA GLU A 188 9.49 14.44 -31.07
C GLU A 188 10.38 14.42 -32.32
N ALA A 189 11.67 14.74 -32.18
CA ALA A 189 12.66 14.65 -33.26
C ALA A 189 12.95 13.21 -33.69
N LEU A 190 12.61 12.22 -32.86
CA LEU A 190 12.79 10.79 -33.16
C LEU A 190 11.66 10.21 -34.03
N GLY A 191 10.63 11.00 -34.32
CA GLY A 191 9.47 10.60 -35.13
C GLY A 191 8.34 9.96 -34.32
N GLN A 192 7.38 9.35 -35.02
CA GLN A 192 6.15 8.78 -34.43
C GLN A 192 5.91 7.35 -34.90
N SER A 193 6.98 6.59 -35.11
CA SER A 193 6.87 5.18 -35.51
C SER A 193 6.49 4.28 -34.34
N LEU A 194 5.82 3.15 -34.63
CA LEU A 194 5.51 2.14 -33.61
C LEU A 194 6.80 1.53 -33.02
N ASN A 195 7.82 1.34 -33.85
CA ASN A 195 9.14 0.85 -33.44
C ASN A 195 9.80 1.77 -32.40
N LEU A 196 9.60 3.10 -32.48
CA LEU A 196 10.09 4.02 -31.45
C LEU A 196 9.42 3.75 -30.09
N ILE A 197 8.10 3.54 -30.08
CA ILE A 197 7.34 3.23 -28.86
C ILE A 197 7.83 1.91 -28.26
N GLU A 198 8.03 0.88 -29.07
CA GLU A 198 8.54 -0.42 -28.63
C GLU A 198 9.94 -0.29 -28.01
N LEU A 199 10.85 0.42 -28.68
CA LEU A 199 12.22 0.64 -28.20
C LEU A 199 12.24 1.42 -26.88
N MET A 200 11.43 2.47 -26.76
CA MET A 200 11.30 3.25 -25.52
C MET A 200 10.68 2.41 -24.39
N SER A 201 9.67 1.60 -24.69
CA SER A 201 9.03 0.72 -23.71
C SER A 201 10.01 -0.33 -23.19
N ALA A 202 10.85 -0.91 -24.06
CA ALA A 202 11.92 -1.82 -23.65
C ALA A 202 12.94 -1.15 -22.71
N ARG A 203 13.34 0.09 -23.03
CA ARG A 203 14.23 0.88 -22.17
C ARG A 203 13.61 1.18 -20.80
N ILE A 204 12.32 1.52 -20.74
CA ILE A 204 11.60 1.70 -19.47
C ILE A 204 11.55 0.41 -18.67
N ALA A 205 11.30 -0.73 -19.32
CA ALA A 205 11.28 -2.02 -18.65
C ALA A 205 12.64 -2.35 -18.02
N ASP A 206 13.74 -2.09 -18.72
CA ASP A 206 15.10 -2.25 -18.20
C ASP A 206 15.37 -1.34 -16.98
N LEU A 207 15.01 -0.06 -17.07
CA LEU A 207 15.18 0.88 -15.95
C LEU A 207 14.31 0.52 -14.75
N THR A 208 13.09 0.04 -14.99
CA THR A 208 12.17 -0.41 -13.93
C THR A 208 12.72 -1.63 -13.22
N ARG A 209 13.28 -2.59 -13.96
CA ARG A 209 13.97 -3.75 -13.38
C ARG A 209 15.18 -3.32 -12.56
N LEU A 210 16.04 -2.46 -13.09
CA LEU A 210 17.22 -1.95 -12.37
C LEU A 210 16.82 -1.23 -11.08
N ARG A 211 15.75 -0.45 -11.11
CA ARG A 211 15.17 0.19 -9.93
C ARG A 211 14.75 -0.84 -8.89
N ALA A 212 13.98 -1.85 -9.29
CA ALA A 212 13.52 -2.91 -8.38
C ALA A 212 14.69 -3.68 -7.75
N GLU A 213 15.72 -4.01 -8.54
CA GLU A 213 16.95 -4.67 -8.08
C GLU A 213 17.68 -3.82 -7.03
N ARG A 214 17.89 -2.52 -7.29
CA ARG A 214 18.53 -1.60 -6.33
C ARG A 214 17.71 -1.40 -5.06
N GLU A 215 16.39 -1.25 -5.18
CA GLU A 215 15.49 -1.12 -4.04
C GLU A 215 15.53 -2.38 -3.15
N ALA A 216 15.51 -3.56 -3.75
CA ALA A 216 15.60 -4.82 -3.02
C ALA A 216 16.95 -4.97 -2.31
N ALA A 217 18.06 -4.70 -3.02
CA ALA A 217 19.40 -4.76 -2.45
C ALA A 217 19.57 -3.77 -1.28
N LYS A 218 19.14 -2.52 -1.47
CA LYS A 218 19.18 -1.49 -0.43
C LYS A 218 18.31 -1.88 0.77
N THR A 219 17.10 -2.39 0.53
CA THR A 219 16.21 -2.82 1.62
C THR A 219 16.84 -3.94 2.45
N SER A 220 17.46 -4.93 1.79
CA SER A 220 18.19 -6.02 2.45
C SER A 220 19.38 -5.49 3.27
N ALA A 221 20.19 -4.60 2.69
CA ALA A 221 21.32 -3.99 3.40
C ALA A 221 20.84 -3.18 4.62
N MET A 222 19.82 -2.34 4.45
CA MET A 222 19.24 -1.54 5.53
C MET A 222 18.65 -2.39 6.66
N ALA A 223 18.04 -3.53 6.35
CA ALA A 223 17.56 -4.46 7.37
C ALA A 223 18.72 -5.00 8.23
N GLN A 224 19.83 -5.38 7.60
CA GLN A 224 21.02 -5.85 8.31
C GLN A 224 21.69 -4.73 9.12
N ILE A 225 21.79 -3.53 8.55
CA ILE A 225 22.33 -2.34 9.23
C ILE A 225 21.55 -2.04 10.50
N ARG A 226 20.21 -2.05 10.46
CA ARG A 226 19.37 -1.79 11.64
C ARG A 226 19.62 -2.79 12.77
N VAL A 227 19.73 -4.07 12.45
CA VAL A 227 20.08 -5.12 13.43
C VAL A 227 21.45 -4.84 14.05
N LEU A 228 22.44 -4.46 13.24
CA LEU A 228 23.78 -4.13 13.73
C LEU A 228 23.80 -2.85 14.58
N TRP A 229 23.05 -1.81 14.21
CA TRP A 229 22.93 -0.60 15.02
C TRP A 229 22.38 -0.90 16.42
N ASP A 230 21.39 -1.78 16.54
CA ASP A 230 20.79 -2.16 17.83
C ASP A 230 21.73 -3.01 18.69
N ARG A 231 22.52 -3.90 18.08
CA ARG A 231 23.52 -4.71 18.78
C ARG A 231 24.74 -3.90 19.20
N LEU A 232 25.21 -3.01 18.34
CA LEU A 232 26.39 -2.17 18.59
C LEU A 232 26.08 -0.91 19.39
N LYS A 233 24.79 -0.66 19.69
CA LYS A 233 24.28 0.53 20.40
C LYS A 233 24.70 1.83 19.73
N VAL A 234 24.64 1.88 18.40
CA VAL A 234 24.90 3.10 17.62
C VAL A 234 23.90 4.18 18.01
N SER A 235 24.38 5.39 18.24
CA SER A 235 23.59 6.51 18.76
C SER A 235 22.47 6.91 17.77
N PRO A 236 21.30 7.38 18.25
CA PRO A 236 20.22 7.82 17.35
C PRO A 236 20.67 8.89 16.35
N ASN A 237 21.49 9.85 16.79
CA ASN A 237 22.00 10.92 15.92
C ASN A 237 22.82 10.36 14.74
N GLU A 238 23.74 9.43 14.98
CA GLU A 238 24.51 8.79 13.90
C GLU A 238 23.61 8.01 12.93
N ARG A 239 22.55 7.37 13.44
CA ARG A 239 21.57 6.66 12.60
C ARG A 239 20.84 7.65 11.70
N ASP A 240 20.37 8.76 12.27
CA ASP A 240 19.61 9.78 11.55
C ASP A 240 20.48 10.48 10.48
N GLU A 241 21.71 10.85 10.83
CA GLU A 241 22.70 11.41 9.89
C GLU A 241 22.94 10.47 8.68
N PHE A 242 23.07 9.17 8.94
CA PHE A 242 23.23 8.19 7.87
C PHE A 242 21.96 8.04 7.02
N LEU A 243 20.78 7.98 7.66
CA LEU A 243 19.50 7.87 6.94
C LEU A 243 19.25 9.08 6.04
N ASP A 244 19.62 10.28 6.48
CA ASP A 244 19.52 11.51 5.71
C ASP A 244 20.47 11.53 4.51
N ALA A 245 21.70 11.04 4.67
CA ALA A 245 22.63 10.87 3.56
C ALA A 245 22.16 9.81 2.55
N CYS A 246 21.48 8.76 3.02
CA CYS A 246 21.11 7.58 2.24
C CYS A 246 19.61 7.51 1.89
N GLN A 247 18.97 8.60 1.44
CA GLN A 247 17.54 8.60 1.13
C GLN A 247 17.18 8.03 -0.27
N GLY A 248 18.07 8.10 -1.26
CA GLY A 248 17.78 7.76 -2.67
C GLY A 248 18.03 6.31 -3.10
N ILE A 249 17.76 5.98 -4.36
CA ILE A 249 17.99 4.65 -4.99
C ILE A 249 19.08 4.68 -6.07
N SER A 250 19.92 5.72 -6.04
CA SER A 250 21.07 5.84 -6.93
C SER A 250 22.09 4.73 -6.65
N ALA A 251 23.02 4.52 -7.58
CA ALA A 251 24.15 3.61 -7.36
C ALA A 251 24.98 4.05 -6.14
N ASP A 252 25.17 5.35 -5.93
CA ASP A 252 25.91 5.89 -4.80
C ASP A 252 25.20 5.65 -3.47
N ASN A 253 23.86 5.78 -3.43
CA ASN A 253 23.10 5.46 -2.21
C ASN A 253 23.18 3.97 -1.87
N LEU A 254 23.12 3.09 -2.87
CA LEU A 254 23.29 1.66 -2.63
C LEU A 254 24.70 1.36 -2.10
N ARG A 255 25.73 1.95 -2.72
CA ARG A 255 27.12 1.82 -2.28
C ARG A 255 27.32 2.33 -0.85
N GLN A 256 26.74 3.48 -0.49
CA GLN A 256 26.77 4.00 0.89
C GLN A 256 26.16 3.01 1.89
N ALA A 257 25.06 2.35 1.52
CA ALA A 257 24.47 1.29 2.36
C ALA A 257 25.39 0.07 2.49
N GLU A 258 26.00 -0.38 1.40
CA GLU A 258 26.94 -1.51 1.42
C GLU A 258 28.20 -1.18 2.23
N ASP A 259 28.76 0.02 2.07
CA ASP A 259 29.93 0.51 2.81
C ASP A 259 29.64 0.63 4.32
N GLU A 260 28.47 1.16 4.70
CA GLU A 260 28.06 1.21 6.11
C GLU A 260 27.84 -0.18 6.70
N LEU A 261 27.23 -1.09 5.95
CA LEU A 261 27.08 -2.48 6.37
C LEU A 261 28.45 -3.13 6.60
N ALA A 262 29.41 -2.94 5.70
CA ALA A 262 30.78 -3.44 5.84
C ALA A 262 31.48 -2.82 7.06
N ARG A 263 31.35 -1.50 7.27
CA ARG A 263 31.89 -0.79 8.44
C ARG A 263 31.34 -1.36 9.74
N LEU A 264 30.02 -1.56 9.84
CA LEU A 264 29.37 -2.11 11.04
C LEU A 264 29.77 -3.57 11.29
N GLN A 265 29.90 -4.39 10.24
CA GLN A 265 30.41 -5.75 10.37
C GLN A 265 31.85 -5.78 10.90
N GLN A 266 32.71 -4.88 10.42
CA GLN A 266 34.07 -4.76 10.94
C GLN A 266 34.09 -4.29 12.39
N LEU A 267 33.28 -3.27 12.73
CA LEU A 267 33.15 -2.77 14.09
C LEU A 267 32.64 -3.86 15.05
N LYS A 268 31.69 -4.69 14.59
CA LYS A 268 31.21 -5.85 15.34
C LYS A 268 32.33 -6.84 15.63
N ARG A 269 33.15 -7.19 14.63
CA ARG A 269 34.30 -8.10 14.84
C ARG A 269 35.29 -7.52 15.86
N ALA A 270 35.57 -6.22 15.77
CA ALA A 270 36.48 -5.55 16.70
C ALA A 270 35.94 -5.51 18.14
N ARG A 271 34.62 -5.34 18.31
CA ARG A 271 33.95 -5.25 19.64
C ARG A 271 33.37 -6.56 20.14
N LEU A 272 33.60 -7.67 19.46
CA LEU A 272 32.95 -8.94 19.76
C LEU A 272 33.31 -9.46 21.15
N GLY A 273 34.57 -9.29 21.56
CA GLY A 273 35.03 -9.61 22.91
C GLY A 273 34.33 -8.78 23.99
N ASP A 274 34.16 -7.47 23.75
CA ASP A 274 33.47 -6.57 24.68
C ASP A 274 32.00 -6.90 24.82
N LEU A 275 31.32 -7.17 23.69
CA LEU A 275 29.91 -7.60 23.68
C LEU A 275 29.73 -8.92 24.45
N LEU A 276 30.65 -9.86 24.26
CA LEU A 276 30.64 -11.12 24.99
C LEU A 276 30.82 -10.88 26.50
N LEU A 277 31.75 -9.99 26.89
CA LEU A 277 31.96 -9.64 28.29
C LEU A 277 30.72 -9.01 28.94
N ASP A 278 30.02 -8.13 28.22
CA ASP A 278 28.79 -7.48 28.67
C ASP A 278 27.67 -8.51 28.93
N VAL A 279 27.40 -9.38 27.95
CA VAL A 279 26.40 -10.46 28.11
C VAL A 279 26.77 -11.40 29.25
N ARG A 280 28.05 -11.76 29.39
CA ARG A 280 28.54 -12.57 30.52
C ARG A 280 28.35 -11.85 31.86
N GLY A 281 28.47 -10.53 31.89
CA GLY A 281 28.14 -9.70 33.06
C GLY A 281 26.70 -9.91 33.51
N HIS A 282 25.74 -9.71 32.60
CA HIS A 282 24.32 -9.89 32.88
C HIS A 282 23.96 -11.33 33.28
N ILE A 283 24.58 -12.34 32.65
CA ILE A 283 24.39 -13.75 33.05
C ILE A 283 24.81 -13.96 34.52
N ARG A 284 25.95 -13.40 34.95
CA ARG A 284 26.40 -13.51 36.36
C ARG A 284 25.45 -12.81 37.31
N GLU A 285 24.92 -11.65 36.94
CA GLU A 285 23.91 -10.95 37.74
C GLU A 285 22.65 -11.80 37.92
N LEU A 286 22.15 -12.43 36.85
CA LEU A 286 21.00 -13.32 36.93
C LEU A 286 21.28 -14.59 37.74
N TRP A 287 22.48 -15.17 37.64
CA TRP A 287 22.88 -16.28 38.49
C TRP A 287 22.88 -15.91 39.98
N SER A 288 23.31 -14.70 40.33
CA SER A 288 23.20 -14.18 41.70
C SER A 288 21.74 -14.08 42.15
N VAL A 289 20.85 -13.53 41.30
CA VAL A 289 19.41 -13.43 41.59
C VAL A 289 18.74 -14.80 41.73
N LEU A 290 19.19 -15.79 40.95
CA LEU A 290 18.69 -17.17 40.99
C LEU A 290 19.35 -18.02 42.09
N GLU A 291 20.29 -17.47 42.85
CA GLU A 291 21.06 -18.15 43.91
C GLU A 291 21.82 -19.39 43.39
N VAL A 292 22.32 -19.32 42.15
CA VAL A 292 23.13 -20.37 41.54
C VAL A 292 24.54 -20.34 42.12
N ASN A 293 25.03 -21.48 42.59
CA ASN A 293 26.41 -21.61 43.08
C ASN A 293 27.43 -21.59 41.93
N ASP A 294 28.63 -21.02 42.15
CA ASP A 294 29.69 -20.88 41.15
C ASP A 294 30.10 -22.22 40.51
N LEU A 295 30.17 -23.29 41.30
CA LEU A 295 30.49 -24.64 40.79
C LEU A 295 29.38 -25.19 39.87
N ALA A 296 28.12 -24.90 40.20
CA ALA A 296 26.98 -25.29 39.38
C ALA A 296 26.92 -24.45 38.10
N ALA A 297 27.14 -23.14 38.19
CA ALA A 297 27.23 -22.22 37.07
C ALA A 297 28.28 -22.67 36.02
N ALA A 298 29.48 -23.06 36.46
CA ALA A 298 30.54 -23.55 35.57
C ALA A 298 30.15 -24.84 34.84
N THR A 299 29.36 -25.71 35.47
CA THR A 299 28.92 -26.98 34.88
C THR A 299 27.71 -26.79 33.95
N MET A 300 26.77 -25.91 34.32
CA MET A 300 25.55 -25.67 33.56
C MET A 300 25.81 -24.95 32.24
N PHE A 301 26.79 -24.04 32.20
CA PHE A 301 27.09 -23.28 31.00
C PHE A 301 28.61 -23.17 30.73
N PRO A 302 29.23 -24.24 30.19
CA PRO A 302 30.67 -24.30 29.90
C PRO A 302 31.16 -23.20 28.95
N ALA A 303 30.27 -22.66 28.11
CA ALA A 303 30.57 -21.57 27.18
C ALA A 303 31.14 -20.31 27.87
N MET A 304 30.91 -20.13 29.17
CA MET A 304 31.51 -19.06 29.98
C MET A 304 33.03 -19.17 30.14
N GLN A 305 33.61 -20.35 29.94
CA GLN A 305 35.04 -20.61 30.10
C GLN A 305 35.85 -20.33 28.82
N VAL A 306 35.20 -20.17 27.67
CA VAL A 306 35.87 -19.84 26.42
C VAL A 306 36.51 -18.43 26.51
N ALA A 307 37.75 -18.28 26.07
CA ALA A 307 38.46 -17.02 26.11
C ALA A 307 37.76 -15.96 25.23
N THR A 308 37.77 -14.70 25.66
CA THR A 308 37.17 -13.59 24.89
C THR A 308 37.95 -13.24 23.63
N THR A 309 39.22 -13.64 23.55
CA THR A 309 40.05 -13.56 22.34
C THR A 309 39.56 -14.49 21.24
N ASP A 310 38.91 -15.59 21.61
CA ASP A 310 38.33 -16.57 20.70
C ASP A 310 36.82 -16.32 20.50
N ALA A 311 36.35 -15.09 20.76
CA ALA A 311 34.96 -14.74 20.59
C ALA A 311 34.55 -14.92 19.12
N THR A 312 33.51 -15.72 18.90
CA THR A 312 32.84 -15.89 17.61
C THR A 312 31.40 -15.41 17.70
N ASP A 313 30.78 -15.15 16.55
CA ASP A 313 29.38 -14.71 16.52
C ASP A 313 28.45 -15.82 17.07
N GLU A 314 28.77 -17.07 16.79
CA GLU A 314 28.10 -18.25 17.32
C GLU A 314 28.20 -18.31 18.86
N LEU A 315 29.39 -18.05 19.41
CA LEU A 315 29.58 -18.01 20.86
C LEU A 315 28.75 -16.89 21.50
N LEU A 316 28.69 -15.71 20.88
CA LEU A 316 27.87 -14.60 21.38
C LEU A 316 26.37 -14.98 21.36
N VAL A 317 25.87 -15.59 20.28
CA VAL A 317 24.47 -16.05 20.18
C VAL A 317 24.15 -17.06 21.28
N ILE A 318 25.04 -18.02 21.54
CA ILE A 318 24.87 -19.00 22.63
C ILE A 318 24.73 -18.29 23.99
N HIS A 319 25.48 -17.22 24.24
CA HIS A 319 25.37 -16.43 25.47
C HIS A 319 24.09 -15.58 25.50
N GLU A 320 23.68 -14.97 24.39
CA GLU A 320 22.44 -14.18 24.30
C GLU A 320 21.21 -15.06 24.54
N ASP A 321 21.19 -16.30 24.04
CA ASP A 321 20.09 -17.23 24.24
C ASP A 321 20.04 -17.76 25.68
N GLU A 322 21.20 -18.04 26.29
CA GLU A 322 21.25 -18.38 27.71
C GLU A 322 20.80 -17.20 28.59
N LEU A 323 21.21 -15.98 28.25
CA LEU A 323 20.74 -14.77 28.94
C LEU A 323 19.21 -14.65 28.88
N LYS A 324 18.59 -14.86 27.71
CA LYS A 324 17.11 -14.85 27.58
C LYS A 324 16.46 -15.96 28.43
N ARG A 325 17.03 -17.16 28.43
CA ARG A 325 16.52 -18.30 29.21
C ARG A 325 16.56 -17.98 30.71
N LEU A 326 17.68 -17.44 31.19
CA LEU A 326 17.86 -17.04 32.59
C LEU A 326 16.96 -15.87 32.98
N ASP A 327 16.75 -14.90 32.09
CA ASP A 327 15.87 -13.76 32.33
C ASP A 327 14.41 -14.19 32.46
N ALA A 328 13.96 -15.11 31.59
CA ALA A 328 12.65 -15.74 31.71
C ALA A 328 12.50 -16.51 33.04
N GLN A 329 13.53 -17.28 33.41
CA GLN A 329 13.57 -18.02 34.68
C GLN A 329 13.50 -17.09 35.90
N ALA A 330 14.29 -16.01 35.91
CA ALA A 330 14.32 -15.02 36.98
C ALA A 330 13.00 -14.24 37.08
N THR A 331 12.40 -13.89 35.95
CA THR A 331 11.09 -13.23 35.90
C THR A 331 9.99 -14.13 36.46
N ALA A 332 9.96 -15.40 36.07
CA ALA A 332 9.03 -16.39 36.60
C ALA A 332 9.23 -16.61 38.11
N ARG A 333 10.50 -16.72 38.56
CA ARG A 333 10.83 -16.83 40.00
C ARG A 333 10.36 -15.61 40.78
N LYS A 334 10.59 -14.40 40.28
CA LYS A 334 10.17 -13.14 40.91
C LYS A 334 8.65 -13.05 41.05
N ALA A 335 7.89 -13.54 40.06
CA ALA A 335 6.43 -13.61 40.16
C ALA A 335 5.98 -14.57 41.28
N LEU A 336 6.64 -15.72 41.43
CA LEU A 336 6.36 -16.67 42.51
C LEU A 336 6.73 -16.14 43.89
N LEU A 337 7.87 -15.47 44.02
CA LEU A 337 8.28 -14.84 45.29
C LEU A 337 7.23 -13.87 45.83
N LYS A 338 6.55 -13.09 44.97
CA LYS A 338 5.44 -12.21 45.40
C LYS A 338 4.26 -12.96 46.00
N TYR A 339 3.94 -14.16 45.49
CA TYR A 339 2.88 -14.98 46.07
C TYR A 339 3.32 -15.61 47.39
N ILE A 340 4.59 -15.99 47.49
CA ILE A 340 5.20 -16.51 48.71
C ILE A 340 5.22 -15.45 49.80
N GLU A 341 5.69 -14.24 49.51
CA GLU A 341 5.69 -13.11 50.45
C GLU A 341 4.29 -12.84 51.02
N LYS A 342 3.26 -12.79 50.16
CA LYS A 342 1.87 -12.63 50.61
C LYS A 342 1.38 -13.79 51.47
N ARG A 343 1.78 -15.03 51.15
CA ARG A 343 1.43 -16.20 51.95
C ARG A 343 2.08 -16.14 53.32
N GLU A 344 3.37 -15.82 53.38
CA GLU A 344 4.12 -15.67 54.64
C GLU A 344 3.59 -14.51 55.49
N GLU A 345 3.22 -13.37 54.89
CA GLU A 345 2.55 -12.25 55.59
C GLU A 345 1.26 -12.70 56.27
N ILE A 346 0.38 -13.43 55.56
CA ILE A 346 -0.87 -13.92 56.14
C ILE A 346 -0.63 -14.97 57.23
N ILE A 347 0.42 -15.79 57.11
CA ILE A 347 0.80 -16.77 58.14
C ILE A 347 1.31 -16.06 59.40
N ASP A 348 2.12 -15.03 59.24
CA ASP A 348 2.63 -14.23 60.35
C ASP A 348 1.48 -13.47 61.04
N ASP A 349 0.61 -12.80 60.28
CA ASP A 349 -0.59 -12.15 60.80
C ASP A 349 -1.48 -13.13 61.58
N ARG A 350 -1.65 -14.36 61.06
CA ARG A 350 -2.39 -15.44 61.76
C ARG A 350 -1.74 -15.79 63.08
N SER A 351 -0.42 -15.96 63.11
CA SER A 351 0.34 -16.29 64.32
C SER A 351 0.20 -15.19 65.37
N GLN A 352 0.38 -13.93 64.98
CA GLN A 352 0.19 -12.77 65.84
C GLN A 352 -1.25 -12.66 66.38
N TYR A 353 -2.24 -12.93 65.52
CA TYR A 353 -3.65 -12.96 65.92
C TYR A 353 -3.93 -14.07 66.93
N GLU A 354 -3.50 -15.31 66.69
CA GLU A 354 -3.68 -16.44 67.61
C GLU A 354 -2.96 -16.21 68.95
N ALA A 355 -1.78 -15.61 68.96
CA ALA A 355 -1.09 -15.19 70.19
C ALA A 355 -1.90 -14.14 70.97
N SER A 356 -2.50 -13.16 70.27
CA SER A 356 -3.37 -12.16 70.88
C SER A 356 -4.67 -12.74 71.49
N LEU A 357 -5.14 -13.90 70.98
CA LEU A 357 -6.29 -14.62 71.55
C LEU A 357 -5.96 -15.29 72.89
N LYS A 358 -4.71 -15.70 73.10
CA LYS A 358 -4.26 -16.44 74.29
C LYS A 358 -3.80 -15.52 75.43
N GLY A 359 -3.61 -14.21 75.16
CA GLY A 359 -3.13 -13.23 76.14
C GLY A 359 -4.18 -12.74 77.16
N PRO A 360 -3.83 -12.58 78.46
CA PRO A 360 -4.76 -12.16 79.52
C PRO A 360 -5.29 -10.72 79.35
N THR A 361 -4.61 -9.89 78.57
CA THR A 361 -4.95 -8.50 78.28
C THR A 361 -6.27 -8.34 77.50
N ARG A 362 -6.76 -9.41 76.84
CA ARG A 362 -8.04 -9.39 76.12
C ARG A 362 -9.26 -9.42 77.05
N LEU A 363 -9.12 -9.98 78.25
CA LEU A 363 -10.20 -10.04 79.25
C LEU A 363 -10.37 -8.73 80.04
N ILE A 364 -9.32 -7.92 80.16
CA ILE A 364 -9.30 -6.73 81.04
C ILE A 364 -9.78 -5.46 80.29
N GLY A 365 -9.64 -5.41 78.96
CA GLY A 365 -9.99 -4.24 78.14
C GLY A 365 -11.42 -4.20 77.60
N ARG A 366 -12.46 -4.47 78.41
CA ARG A 366 -13.88 -4.47 77.95
C ARG A 366 -14.53 -3.07 77.89
N GLN A 367 -13.81 -1.99 78.18
CA GLN A 367 -14.43 -0.66 78.36
C GLN A 367 -14.51 0.25 77.12
N THR A 368 -13.81 -0.04 76.02
CA THR A 368 -13.92 0.77 74.81
C THR A 368 -14.17 -0.12 73.61
N ARG A 369 -15.36 0.03 73.00
CA ARG A 369 -15.75 -0.66 71.76
C ARG A 369 -14.91 -0.09 70.62
N ASP A 370 -13.73 -0.66 70.45
CA ASP A 370 -12.80 -0.29 69.40
C ASP A 370 -13.29 -0.92 68.07
N THR A 371 -14.29 -0.28 67.45
CA THR A 371 -14.99 -0.80 66.25
C THR A 371 -14.05 -1.09 65.09
N GLY A 372 -12.94 -0.34 64.97
CA GLY A 372 -11.89 -0.60 64.00
C GLY A 372 -11.07 -1.86 64.28
N ARG A 373 -10.95 -2.30 65.54
CA ARG A 373 -10.21 -3.52 65.91
C ARG A 373 -10.97 -4.77 65.47
N LEU A 374 -12.28 -4.85 65.74
CA LEU A 374 -13.11 -5.98 65.33
C LEU A 374 -13.16 -6.12 63.79
N LEU A 375 -13.29 -5.00 63.07
CA LEU A 375 -13.28 -5.01 61.61
C LEU A 375 -11.93 -5.46 61.03
N ARG A 376 -10.80 -5.09 61.66
CA ARG A 376 -9.47 -5.58 61.28
C ARG A 376 -9.32 -7.08 61.57
N GLU A 377 -9.81 -7.54 62.72
CA GLU A 377 -9.80 -8.96 63.09
C GLU A 377 -10.69 -9.81 62.15
N GLU A 378 -11.88 -9.34 61.77
CA GLU A 378 -12.76 -10.01 60.81
C GLU A 378 -12.17 -10.03 59.39
N LYS A 379 -11.58 -8.92 58.94
CA LYS A 379 -10.84 -8.87 57.66
C LYS A 379 -9.66 -9.83 57.64
N LEU A 380 -8.91 -9.91 58.74
CA LEU A 380 -7.81 -10.84 58.89
C LEU A 380 -8.30 -12.30 58.91
N GLN A 381 -9.39 -12.59 59.62
CA GLN A 381 -10.03 -13.91 59.58
C GLN A 381 -10.50 -14.28 58.17
N ALA A 382 -11.04 -13.33 57.41
CA ALA A 382 -11.42 -13.55 56.02
C ALA A 382 -10.20 -13.88 55.15
N LYS A 383 -9.09 -13.14 55.29
CA LYS A 383 -7.81 -13.44 54.59
C LYS A 383 -7.29 -14.83 54.95
N ILE A 384 -7.27 -15.19 56.24
CA ILE A 384 -6.81 -16.51 56.71
C ILE A 384 -7.71 -17.64 56.21
N LYS A 385 -9.04 -17.44 56.22
CA LYS A 385 -10.00 -18.47 55.85
C LYS A 385 -10.12 -18.65 54.34
N HIS A 386 -9.98 -17.58 53.57
CA HIS A 386 -10.27 -17.58 52.13
C HIS A 386 -9.04 -17.37 51.26
N ASP A 387 -8.13 -16.46 51.61
CA ASP A 387 -7.00 -16.09 50.75
C ASP A 387 -5.80 -16.99 50.98
N LEU A 388 -5.51 -17.39 52.23
CA LEU A 388 -4.42 -18.31 52.54
C LEU A 388 -4.57 -19.67 51.82
N PRO A 389 -5.74 -20.36 51.84
CA PRO A 389 -5.88 -21.63 51.12
C PRO A 389 -5.83 -21.46 49.60
N LYS A 390 -6.30 -20.32 49.07
CA LYS A 390 -6.20 -20.01 47.63
C LYS A 390 -4.75 -19.81 47.21
N LEU A 391 -3.97 -19.05 47.99
CA LEU A 391 -2.55 -18.83 47.75
C LEU A 391 -1.76 -20.12 47.89
N THR A 392 -2.01 -20.92 48.93
CA THR A 392 -1.37 -22.24 49.09
C THR A 392 -1.69 -23.16 47.92
N LYS A 393 -2.96 -23.26 47.48
CA LYS A 393 -3.33 -24.08 46.30
C LYS A 393 -2.66 -23.57 45.02
N LEU A 394 -2.63 -22.25 44.82
CA LEU A 394 -1.95 -21.64 43.67
C LEU A 394 -0.45 -21.97 43.67
N LEU A 395 0.22 -21.86 44.82
CA LEU A 395 1.64 -22.17 44.97
C LEU A 395 1.92 -23.67 44.78
N LEU A 396 1.07 -24.55 45.29
CA LEU A 396 1.18 -26.01 45.08
C LEU A 396 1.00 -26.42 43.61
N ASP A 397 0.31 -25.63 42.80
CA ASP A 397 0.18 -25.83 41.35
C ASP A 397 1.36 -25.23 40.58
N LYS A 398 1.75 -23.99 40.92
CA LYS A 398 2.75 -23.23 40.17
C LYS A 398 4.21 -23.61 40.49
N LEU A 399 4.51 -24.02 41.71
CA LEU A 399 5.88 -24.40 42.10
C LEU A 399 6.36 -25.67 41.40
N PRO A 400 5.60 -26.78 41.34
CA PRO A 400 6.04 -27.95 40.57
C PRO A 400 6.16 -27.68 39.08
N ALA A 401 5.29 -26.84 38.52
CA ALA A 401 5.38 -26.43 37.12
C ALA A 401 6.70 -25.68 36.84
N TRP A 402 7.08 -24.74 37.71
CA TRP A 402 8.35 -24.02 37.59
C TRP A 402 9.56 -24.95 37.79
N GLU A 403 9.54 -25.83 38.80
CA GLU A 403 10.62 -26.79 39.04
C GLU A 403 10.79 -27.77 37.86
N GLY A 404 9.69 -28.17 37.22
CA GLY A 404 9.71 -29.00 36.01
C GLY A 404 10.20 -28.27 34.77
N GLU A 405 9.79 -27.01 34.57
CA GLU A 405 10.18 -26.19 33.41
C GLU A 405 11.68 -25.85 33.42
N PHE A 406 12.25 -25.56 34.60
CA PHE A 406 13.64 -25.14 34.75
C PHE A 406 14.58 -26.21 35.32
N ALA A 407 14.06 -27.42 35.58
CA ALA A 407 14.79 -28.57 36.13
C ALA A 407 15.62 -28.25 37.39
N SER A 408 15.13 -27.33 38.23
CA SER A 408 15.79 -26.87 39.44
C SER A 408 14.78 -26.78 40.59
N PRO A 409 15.12 -27.21 41.82
CA PRO A 409 14.27 -26.99 42.99
C PRO A 409 14.03 -25.50 43.25
N PHE A 410 12.82 -25.13 43.69
CA PHE A 410 12.50 -23.76 44.08
C PHE A 410 12.89 -23.54 45.54
N LEU A 411 14.06 -22.92 45.75
CA LEU A 411 14.61 -22.67 47.07
C LEU A 411 14.24 -21.26 47.57
N VAL A 412 13.90 -21.16 48.85
CA VAL A 412 13.71 -19.91 49.59
C VAL A 412 14.51 -20.01 50.88
N ARG A 413 15.50 -19.14 51.08
CA ARG A 413 16.44 -19.20 52.24
C ARG A 413 17.14 -20.57 52.38
N GLY A 414 17.45 -21.21 51.24
CA GLY A 414 18.15 -22.50 51.20
C GLY A 414 17.29 -23.75 51.37
N GLU A 415 15.97 -23.62 51.60
CA GLU A 415 15.04 -24.75 51.71
C GLU A 415 14.05 -24.78 50.53
N ARG A 416 13.67 -25.97 50.06
CA ARG A 416 12.64 -26.11 49.03
C ARG A 416 11.29 -25.69 49.57
N TYR A 417 10.67 -24.68 48.95
CA TYR A 417 9.49 -24.04 49.54
C TYR A 417 8.25 -24.96 49.60
N LEU A 418 8.14 -25.94 48.69
CA LEU A 418 7.09 -26.98 48.78
C LEU A 418 7.17 -27.77 50.09
N ASP A 419 8.39 -28.09 50.55
CA ASP A 419 8.62 -28.79 51.80
C ASP A 419 8.31 -27.87 53.00
N THR A 420 8.61 -26.57 52.88
CA THR A 420 8.21 -25.55 53.85
C THR A 420 6.68 -25.45 53.99
N ILE A 421 5.93 -25.44 52.88
CA ILE A 421 4.45 -25.45 52.90
C ILE A 421 3.95 -26.68 53.66
N ALA A 422 4.43 -27.87 53.27
CA ALA A 422 4.01 -29.12 53.89
C ALA A 422 4.31 -29.16 55.39
N ARG A 423 5.49 -28.69 55.80
CA ARG A 423 5.90 -28.61 57.20
C ARG A 423 5.02 -27.65 58.01
N VAL A 424 4.85 -26.41 57.54
CA VAL A 424 4.06 -25.38 58.22
C VAL A 424 2.58 -25.78 58.36
N ASP A 425 2.00 -26.38 57.32
CA ASP A 425 0.60 -26.82 57.35
C ASP A 425 0.40 -28.05 58.27
N ALA A 426 1.38 -28.96 58.34
CA ALA A 426 1.38 -30.09 59.27
C ALA A 426 1.53 -29.64 60.74
N GLU A 427 2.47 -28.73 61.02
CA GLU A 427 2.66 -28.12 62.34
C GLU A 427 1.38 -27.42 62.80
N TYR A 428 0.73 -26.64 61.93
CA TYR A 428 -0.53 -25.96 62.23
C TYR A 428 -1.67 -26.95 62.53
N SER A 429 -1.81 -28.01 61.73
CA SER A 429 -2.85 -29.02 61.93
C SER A 429 -2.68 -29.75 63.27
N LYS A 430 -1.43 -30.10 63.61
CA LYS A 430 -1.08 -30.69 64.91
C LYS A 430 -1.41 -29.76 66.07
N GLN A 431 -1.06 -28.48 65.97
CA GLN A 431 -1.37 -27.49 67.01
C GLN A 431 -2.87 -27.33 67.22
N LYS A 432 -3.66 -27.31 66.13
CA LYS A 432 -5.11 -27.19 66.20
C LYS A 432 -5.77 -28.42 66.83
N GLU A 433 -5.27 -29.62 66.54
CA GLU A 433 -5.75 -30.85 67.19
C GLU A 433 -5.38 -30.88 68.68
N LEU A 434 -4.19 -30.42 69.06
CA LEU A 434 -3.82 -30.25 70.48
C LEU A 434 -4.75 -29.24 71.18
N ASP A 435 -4.97 -28.06 70.59
CA ASP A 435 -5.89 -27.04 71.12
C ASP A 435 -7.33 -27.58 71.22
N ARG A 436 -7.75 -28.49 70.31
CA ARG A 436 -9.06 -29.15 70.34
C ARG A 436 -9.14 -30.17 71.49
N LEU A 437 -8.13 -31.04 71.63
CA LEU A 437 -8.04 -32.02 72.71
C LEU A 437 -8.00 -31.33 74.08
N GLU A 438 -7.27 -30.22 74.19
CA GLU A 438 -7.23 -29.40 75.41
C GLU A 438 -8.58 -28.75 75.70
N LYS A 439 -9.26 -28.17 74.70
CA LYS A 439 -10.62 -27.66 74.86
C LYS A 439 -11.62 -28.76 75.27
N ASP A 440 -11.50 -29.96 74.72
CA ASP A 440 -12.36 -31.08 75.06
C ASP A 440 -12.05 -31.64 76.46
N ARG A 441 -10.77 -31.64 76.89
CA ARG A 441 -10.35 -31.90 78.28
C ARG A 441 -10.99 -30.88 79.24
N LEU A 442 -10.82 -29.58 78.97
CA LEU A 442 -11.41 -28.49 79.77
C LEU A 442 -12.95 -28.56 79.82
N LYS A 443 -13.61 -28.97 78.73
CA LYS A 443 -15.07 -29.20 78.72
C LYS A 443 -15.48 -30.41 79.56
N ARG A 444 -14.70 -31.50 79.53
CA ARG A 444 -14.94 -32.70 80.36
C ARG A 444 -14.73 -32.39 81.84
N GLU A 445 -13.68 -31.67 82.19
CA GLU A 445 -13.43 -31.17 83.55
C GLU A 445 -14.56 -30.26 84.04
N LYS A 446 -14.99 -29.28 83.21
CA LYS A 446 -16.14 -28.41 83.55
C LYS A 446 -17.46 -29.17 83.69
N LYS A 447 -17.70 -30.22 82.88
CA LYS A 447 -18.89 -31.08 83.02
C LYS A 447 -18.83 -31.95 84.28
N ALA A 448 -17.65 -32.46 84.64
CA ALA A 448 -17.46 -33.24 85.86
C ALA A 448 -17.71 -32.39 87.13
N VAL A 449 -17.25 -31.13 87.15
CA VAL A 449 -17.53 -30.18 88.23
C VAL A 449 -19.02 -29.81 88.30
N ALA A 450 -19.72 -29.71 87.16
CA ALA A 450 -21.16 -29.40 87.13
C ALA A 450 -22.08 -30.58 87.49
N THR A 451 -21.58 -31.83 87.45
CA THR A 451 -22.33 -33.03 87.85
C THR A 451 -22.22 -33.35 89.34
N ASP A 452 -21.25 -32.76 90.05
CA ASP A 452 -21.07 -32.92 91.50
C ASP A 452 -22.04 -32.04 92.33
N ASP A 453 -22.59 -30.98 91.73
CA ASP A 453 -23.47 -29.99 92.38
C ASP A 453 -24.98 -30.36 92.36
N LYS A 454 -25.31 -31.65 92.18
CA LYS A 454 -26.70 -32.16 92.03
C LYS A 454 -27.04 -33.34 92.96
N LEU A 455 -26.67 -33.28 94.24
CA LEU A 455 -27.20 -34.18 95.30
C LEU A 455 -27.42 -33.44 96.65
N GLY A 456 -28.65 -32.92 96.87
CA GLY A 456 -29.28 -32.63 98.19
C GLY A 456 -28.98 -31.26 98.85
N VAL A 457 -29.89 -30.49 99.49
CA VAL A 457 -31.32 -30.58 99.89
C VAL A 457 -31.90 -29.14 100.09
N SER A 458 -33.20 -28.96 99.80
CA SER A 458 -34.22 -27.92 100.18
C SER A 458 -34.00 -27.14 101.50
N THR A 459 -34.51 -25.93 101.82
CA THR A 459 -35.52 -24.91 101.38
C THR A 459 -35.31 -23.64 102.30
N PRO A 460 -36.07 -22.49 102.29
CA PRO A 460 -37.34 -22.11 101.64
C PRO A 460 -37.40 -20.71 100.96
N LYS A 461 -38.57 -20.40 100.36
CA LYS A 461 -38.98 -19.19 99.59
C LYS A 461 -39.28 -17.94 100.46
N PRO A 462 -39.47 -16.74 99.85
CA PRO A 462 -40.84 -16.23 99.56
C PRO A 462 -41.00 -15.55 98.16
N LYS A 463 -42.07 -15.82 97.39
CA LYS A 463 -43.29 -14.98 97.08
C LYS A 463 -42.96 -13.54 96.63
N TRP A 464 -43.33 -13.07 95.42
CA TRP A 464 -44.70 -12.72 94.97
C TRP A 464 -44.78 -12.36 93.45
N LEU A 465 -45.98 -12.54 92.87
CA LEU A 465 -46.61 -12.14 91.56
C LEU A 465 -45.89 -12.34 90.23
N ALA A 466 -46.36 -13.17 89.29
CA ALA A 466 -47.65 -13.17 88.56
C ALA A 466 -47.75 -12.13 87.42
N SER A 467 -47.69 -12.59 86.16
CA SER A 467 -48.88 -12.62 85.29
C SER A 467 -48.59 -13.32 83.95
N LYS A 468 -49.23 -14.48 83.80
CA LYS A 468 -49.96 -15.02 82.63
C LYS A 468 -49.48 -14.73 81.20
N GLY A 469 -49.40 -15.83 80.42
CA GLY A 469 -49.86 -15.79 79.03
C GLY A 469 -49.30 -16.86 78.09
N GLY A 470 -49.73 -18.13 78.26
CA GLY A 470 -50.18 -19.05 77.20
C GLY A 470 -49.36 -19.35 75.91
N PRO A 471 -49.71 -20.42 75.17
CA PRO A 471 -48.78 -21.26 74.41
C PRO A 471 -49.18 -21.32 72.90
N PRO A 472 -48.85 -22.36 72.08
CA PRO A 472 -47.67 -23.23 71.95
C PRO A 472 -47.10 -23.26 70.50
N ALA A 473 -46.07 -24.10 70.32
CA ALA A 473 -45.48 -24.57 69.07
C ALA A 473 -46.46 -25.13 68.02
N LEU A 474 -46.11 -25.05 66.73
CA LEU A 474 -46.38 -26.08 65.70
C LEU A 474 -45.57 -25.73 64.42
N THR A 475 -44.55 -26.52 64.08
CA THR A 475 -44.53 -27.59 63.05
C THR A 475 -44.31 -27.17 61.60
N LYS A 476 -43.40 -27.93 60.97
CA LYS A 476 -43.47 -28.51 59.61
C LYS A 476 -43.38 -27.59 58.38
N ARG A 477 -42.36 -27.96 57.59
CA ARG A 477 -42.44 -28.46 56.19
C ARG A 477 -42.36 -27.42 55.06
N MET A 478 -41.24 -27.57 54.34
CA MET A 478 -41.08 -27.67 52.89
C MET A 478 -41.34 -26.49 51.95
N SER A 479 -40.44 -26.46 50.96
CA SER A 479 -40.57 -26.10 49.56
C SER A 479 -40.37 -24.65 49.12
N CYS A 480 -39.31 -24.50 48.32
CA CYS A 480 -39.10 -23.61 47.17
C CYS A 480 -40.37 -23.49 46.29
N PRO A 481 -40.57 -22.46 45.42
CA PRO A 481 -39.62 -22.11 44.34
C PRO A 481 -39.59 -20.64 43.82
N ASN A 482 -38.53 -20.35 43.02
CA ASN A 482 -38.47 -19.41 41.87
C ASN A 482 -38.80 -17.90 42.10
N GLN A 483 -38.23 -16.89 41.45
CA GLN A 483 -37.39 -16.77 40.25
C GLN A 483 -36.92 -15.29 40.14
N LEU A 484 -35.99 -15.03 39.20
CA LEU A 484 -35.73 -13.78 38.46
C LEU A 484 -34.70 -12.74 38.97
N SER A 485 -33.55 -12.80 38.30
CA SER A 485 -33.00 -11.79 37.37
C SER A 485 -32.22 -10.56 37.88
N ALA A 486 -30.96 -10.55 37.44
CA ALA A 486 -30.23 -9.47 36.76
C ALA A 486 -29.76 -8.21 37.50
N ALA A 487 -28.59 -7.78 37.01
CA ALA A 487 -28.04 -6.42 36.93
C ALA A 487 -26.90 -6.04 37.91
N GLU A 488 -25.87 -5.49 37.27
CA GLU A 488 -24.55 -5.03 37.71
C GLU A 488 -24.58 -3.62 38.39
N PRO A 489 -23.43 -3.09 38.87
CA PRO A 489 -23.32 -2.17 40.01
C PRO A 489 -23.30 -0.68 39.62
N PRO A 490 -23.24 0.28 40.57
CA PRO A 490 -21.96 0.94 40.95
C PRO A 490 -22.04 1.56 42.38
N PRO A 491 -21.27 2.60 42.81
CA PRO A 491 -19.97 3.16 42.39
C PRO A 491 -18.95 3.26 43.56
N SER A 492 -17.69 3.59 43.20
CA SER A 492 -16.71 4.19 44.13
C SER A 492 -16.88 5.71 44.22
N PRO A 493 -16.34 6.34 45.28
CA PRO A 493 -15.56 7.57 45.09
C PRO A 493 -14.20 7.56 45.85
N LEU A 494 -13.12 7.87 45.13
CA LEU A 494 -12.30 9.12 45.16
C LEU A 494 -12.15 9.84 46.53
N VAL A 495 -11.04 10.42 47.01
CA VAL A 495 -9.78 11.06 46.50
C VAL A 495 -8.75 11.01 47.69
N VAL A 496 -7.41 11.17 47.59
CA VAL A 496 -6.65 12.45 47.58
C VAL A 496 -5.16 12.21 47.28
N HIS A 497 -4.75 12.77 46.14
CA HIS A 497 -3.54 13.53 45.75
C HIS A 497 -2.14 13.24 46.33
N ASN A 498 -1.16 13.13 45.41
CA ASN A 498 -0.23 14.25 45.21
C ASN A 498 0.29 14.32 43.76
N ALA A 499 0.39 15.55 43.27
CA ALA A 499 0.73 15.93 41.91
C ALA A 499 2.21 16.36 41.81
N VAL A 500 2.83 16.13 40.65
CA VAL A 500 3.82 17.03 40.05
C VAL A 500 3.57 17.03 38.53
N ALA A 501 3.34 18.23 38.01
CA ALA A 501 3.06 18.52 36.61
C ALA A 501 4.34 18.64 35.79
N LEU A 502 4.29 18.26 34.50
CA LEU A 502 5.00 18.95 33.42
C LEU A 502 4.19 18.78 32.12
N ALA A 503 3.93 19.93 31.49
CA ALA A 503 3.09 20.08 30.31
C ALA A 503 3.81 19.63 29.04
N ARG A 504 3.05 19.07 28.08
CA ARG A 504 3.24 19.33 26.65
C ARG A 504 1.95 19.11 25.87
N ASP A 505 1.80 20.04 24.94
CA ASP A 505 0.63 20.44 24.18
C ASP A 505 0.30 19.45 23.06
N SER A 506 -1.00 19.32 22.77
CA SER A 506 -1.56 18.47 21.72
C SER A 506 -2.12 19.36 20.62
N SER A 507 -1.55 19.29 19.43
CA SER A 507 -2.21 19.73 18.20
C SER A 507 -2.38 18.52 17.29
N LYS A 508 -3.63 18.07 17.09
CA LYS A 508 -4.06 17.48 15.82
C LYS A 508 -5.57 17.57 15.65
N THR A 509 -5.91 18.48 14.73
CA THR A 509 -7.19 18.80 14.14
C THR A 509 -7.75 17.67 13.29
N LYS A 510 -9.07 17.66 13.18
CA LYS A 510 -9.90 16.69 12.45
C LYS A 510 -10.49 17.36 11.22
N LEU A 511 -10.44 16.65 10.09
CA LEU A 511 -11.31 16.67 8.90
C LEU A 511 -11.51 17.98 8.12
N VAL A 512 -11.40 17.88 6.78
CA VAL A 512 -12.41 18.25 5.76
C VAL A 512 -11.86 17.82 4.38
N GLY A 513 -12.70 17.21 3.55
CA GLY A 513 -12.53 17.16 2.08
C GLY A 513 -13.76 17.82 1.44
N PRO A 514 -14.01 17.63 0.13
CA PRO A 514 -13.24 18.08 -1.03
C PRO A 514 -14.04 19.12 -1.85
N GLU A 515 -13.38 19.93 -2.69
CA GLU A 515 -14.02 20.56 -3.87
C GLU A 515 -13.00 20.79 -4.99
N THR A 516 -13.52 20.66 -6.22
CA THR A 516 -12.96 20.84 -7.58
C THR A 516 -12.18 19.69 -8.21
#